data_AF-A0A644W4Y1-F1
#
_entry.id   AF-A0A644W4Y1-F1
#
_cell.length_a   1.000
_cell.length_b   1.000
_cell.length_c   1.000
_cell.angle_alpha   90.00
_cell.angle_beta   90.00
_cell.angle_gamma   90.00
#
_symmetry.space_group_name_H-M   'P 1'
#
loop_
_entity.id
_entity.type
_entity.pdbx_description
1 polymer ?
#
loop_
_entity_poly.entity_id
_entity_poly.type
_entity_poly.pdbx_seq_one_letter_code
_entity_poly.pdbx_strand_id
1 'polypeptide(L)' 'MLRDQEANEVKYKAAVKLLEIMLSKGLITLAEYRKIDDLNRQTFTPELAEVYVQ' A
#
# COMPACT_ATOMS: atom_id res chain seq x y z
N MET A 1 3.87 18.69 -7.66
CA MET A 1 4.57 17.79 -8.60
C MET A 1 5.60 16.93 -7.87
N LEU A 2 6.79 17.39 -7.43
CA LEU A 2 7.72 16.51 -6.67
C LEU A 2 7.25 16.19 -5.24
N ARG A 3 6.79 17.21 -4.49
CA ARG A 3 6.29 17.05 -3.12
C ARG A 3 5.07 16.13 -3.01
N ASP A 4 4.25 16.09 -4.06
CA ASP A 4 3.05 15.26 -4.08
C ASP A 4 3.41 13.78 -4.29
N GLN A 5 4.45 13.50 -5.08
CA GLN A 5 4.99 12.16 -5.27
C GLN A 5 5.63 11.62 -3.99
N GLU A 6 6.45 12.43 -3.31
CA GLU A 6 7.01 12.09 -1.99
C GLU A 6 5.90 11.83 -0.95
N ALA A 7 4.85 12.65 -0.94
CA ALA A 7 3.71 12.46 -0.05
C ALA A 7 2.95 11.16 -0.35
N ASN A 8 2.84 10.79 -1.63
CA ASN A 8 2.18 9.57 -2.06
C ASN A 8 2.97 8.31 -1.68
N GLU A 9 4.31 8.34 -1.77
CA GLU A 9 5.18 7.27 -1.27
C GLU A 9 4.98 7.02 0.23
N VAL A 10 4.94 8.10 1.03
CA VAL A 10 4.72 8.00 2.47
C VAL A 10 3.33 7.44 2.80
N LYS A 11 2.29 7.93 2.10
CA LYS A 11 0.91 7.45 2.28
C LYS A 11 0.77 5.98 1.90
N TYR A 12 1.37 5.56 0.77
CA TYR A 12 1.35 4.17 0.35
C TYR A 12 2.01 3.26 1.38
N LYS A 13 3.22 3.60 1.87
CA LYS A 13 3.89 2.84 2.94
C LYS A 13 3.07 2.75 4.22
N ALA A 14 2.40 3.83 4.61
CA ALA A 14 1.52 3.83 5.78
C ALA A 14 0.32 2.88 5.57
N ALA A 15 -0.28 2.89 4.39
CA ALA A 15 -1.39 2.01 4.04
C ALA A 15 -0.98 0.52 4.03
N VAL A 16 0.18 0.18 3.46
CA VAL A 16 0.73 -1.19 3.46
C VAL A 16 0.95 -1.69 4.89
N LYS A 17 1.57 -0.88 5.77
CA LYS A 17 1.77 -1.25 7.18
C LYS A 17 0.47 -1.52 7.92
N LEU A 18 -0.56 -0.70 7.67
CA LEU A 18 -1.90 -0.93 8.24
C LEU A 18 -2.48 -2.26 7.74
N LEU A 19 -2.31 -2.55 6.45
CA LEU A 19 -2.81 -3.77 5.83
C LEU A 19 -2.13 -5.03 6.38
N GLU A 20 -0.82 -4.98 6.63
CA GLU A 20 -0.06 -6.03 7.31
C GLU A 20 -0.56 -6.28 8.74
N ILE A 21 -0.86 -5.21 9.48
CA ILE A 21 -1.45 -5.31 10.83
C ILE A 21 -2.84 -5.97 10.77
N MET A 22 -3.67 -5.60 9.79
CA MET A 22 -4.99 -6.19 9.62
C MET A 22 -4.91 -7.68 9.29
N LEU A 23 -4.00 -8.06 8.39
CA LEU A 23 -3.77 -9.46 8.02
C LEU A 23 -3.24 -10.28 9.20
N SER A 24 -2.23 -9.77 9.91
CA SER A 24 -1.66 -10.47 11.08
C SER A 24 -2.64 -10.66 12.24
N LYS A 25 -3.64 -9.78 12.36
CA LYS A 25 -4.74 -9.91 13.32
C LYS A 25 -5.90 -10.78 12.82
N GLY A 26 -5.84 -11.29 11.60
CA GLY A 26 -6.91 -12.07 10.99
C GLY A 26 -8.18 -11.27 10.67
N LEU A 27 -8.08 -9.94 10.58
CA LEU A 27 -9.20 -9.06 10.24
C LEU A 27 -9.54 -9.09 8.74
N ILE A 28 -8.57 -9.49 7.92
CA ILE A 28 -8.71 -9.68 6.49
C ILE A 28 -7.99 -10.96 6.08
N THR A 29 -8.44 -11.54 4.97
CA THR A 29 -7.76 -12.65 4.30
C THR A 29 -6.60 -12.16 3.44
N LEU A 30 -5.71 -13.07 3.04
CA LEU A 30 -4.64 -12.77 2.07
C LEU A 30 -5.21 -12.31 0.71
N ALA A 31 -6.37 -12.81 0.30
CA ALA A 31 -7.03 -12.40 -0.93
C ALA A 31 -7.51 -10.94 -0.85
N GLU A 32 -8.11 -10.56 0.28
CA GLU A 32 -8.53 -9.18 0.53
C GLU A 32 -7.33 -8.23 0.67
N TYR A 33 -6.25 -8.68 1.32
CA TYR A 33 -4.98 -7.95 1.35
C TYR A 33 -4.52 -7.59 -0.07
N ARG A 34 -4.40 -8.59 -0.97
CA ARG A 34 -3.92 -8.35 -2.34
C ARG A 34 -4.79 -7.35 -3.09
N LYS A 35 -6.11 -7.51 -3.00
CA LYS A 35 -7.08 -6.60 -3.63
C LYS A 35 -6.95 -5.18 -3.10
N ILE A 36 -6.76 -4.99 -1.80
CA ILE A 36 -6.61 -3.67 -1.20
C ILE A 36 -5.26 -3.05 -1.57
N ASP A 37 -4.17 -3.82 -1.62
CA ASP A 37 -2.86 -3.33 -2.05
C ASP A 37 -2.90 -2.84 -3.52
N ASP A 38 -3.55 -3.59 -4.40
CA ASP A 38 -3.76 -3.18 -5.81
C ASP A 38 -4.51 -1.84 -5.91
N LEU A 39 -5.52 -1.63 -5.06
CA LEU A 39 -6.25 -0.37 -4.98
C LEU A 39 -5.40 0.76 -4.41
N ASN A 40 -4.55 0.48 -3.41
CA ASN A 40 -3.64 1.46 -2.83
C ASN A 40 -2.61 1.92 -3.88
N ARG A 41 -2.06 1.03 -4.70
CA ARG A 41 -1.15 1.39 -5.80
C ARG A 41 -1.82 2.30 -6.83
N GLN A 42 -3.08 2.03 -7.16
CA GLN A 42 -3.87 2.89 -8.06
C GLN A 42 -4.19 4.25 -7.44
N THR A 43 -4.46 4.30 -6.13
CA THR A 43 -4.86 5.52 -5.41
C THR A 43 -3.69 6.46 -5.18
N PHE A 44 -2.56 5.93 -4.73
CA PHE A 44 -1.38 6.73 -4.41
C PHE A 44 -0.45 6.91 -5.61
N THR A 45 -0.56 6.08 -6.65
CA THR A 45 0.35 6.09 -7.80
C THR A 45 1.82 6.25 -7.37
N PRO A 46 2.34 5.42 -6.44
CA PRO A 46 3.72 5.55 -5.99
C PRO A 46 4.66 5.15 -7.12
N GLU A 47 5.68 5.96 -7.40
CA GLU A 47 6.63 5.70 -8.48
C GLU A 47 7.52 4.48 -8.19
N LEU A 48 7.73 4.17 -6.90
CA LEU A 48 8.54 3.03 -6.45
C LEU A 48 7.68 1.80 -6.11
N ALA A 49 6.40 1.77 -6.47
CA ALA A 49 5.50 0.64 -6.19
C ALA A 49 6.08 -0.72 -6.62
N GLU A 50 6.85 -0.76 -7.71
CA GLU A 50 7.49 -1.97 -8.24
C GLU A 50 8.66 -2.46 -7.38
N VAL A 51 9.29 -1.60 -6.58
CA VAL A 51 10.43 -1.96 -5.71
C VAL A 51 9.95 -2.58 -4.40
N TYR A 52 8.71 -2.32 -3.98
CA TYR A 52 8.13 -2.89 -2.75
C TYR A 52 7.46 -4.24 -2.95
N VAL A 53 7.44 -4.77 -4.18
CA VAL A 53 6.96 -6.14 -4.44
C VAL A 53 8.03 -7.11 -3.90
N GLN A 54 7.84 -7.59 -2.67
CA GLN A 54 8.57 -8.72 -2.09
C GLN A 54 7.88 -10.04 -2.41
#